data_AF-A0A932BQI6-F1
#
_entry.id   AF-A0A932BQI6-F1
#
_cell.length_a   1.000
_cell.length_b   1.000
_cell.length_c   1.000
_cell.angle_alpha   90.00
_cell.angle_beta   90.00
_cell.angle_gamma   90.00
#
_symmetry.space_group_name_H-M   'P 1'
#
loop_
_entity.id
_entity.type
_entity.pdbx_description
1 polymer ?
#
loop_
_entity_poly.entity_id
_entity_poly.type
_entity_poly.pdbx_seq_one_letter_code
_entity_poly.pdbx_strand_id
1 'polypeptide(L)' 'MDLLVNDEVVVELKTMESILPIHEAQTLTYMRLGGWQVGPILNFNVTVLKNGIKRLVHKLKE' A
#
# COMPACT_ATOMS: atom_id res chain seq x y z
N MET A 1 -7.55 -4.53 -0.55
CA MET A 1 -7.50 -3.22 -1.21
C MET A 1 -8.69 -2.42 -0.74
N ASP A 2 -8.43 -1.26 -0.14
CA ASP A 2 -9.46 -0.40 0.43
C ASP A 2 -9.87 0.69 -0.55
N LEU A 3 -8.91 1.26 -1.29
CA LEU A 3 -9.16 2.23 -2.34
C LEU A 3 -8.32 1.93 -3.58
N LEU A 4 -8.89 2.24 -4.74
CA LEU A 4 -8.17 2.42 -6.00
C LEU A 4 -8.36 3.86 -6.43
N VAL A 5 -7.26 4.61 -6.53
CA VAL A 5 -7.28 6.03 -6.90
C VAL A 5 -6.87 6.17 -8.36
N ASN A 6 -7.68 6.89 -9.14
CA ASN A 6 -7.45 7.18 -10.55
C ASN A 6 -7.16 5.94 -11.41
N ASP A 7 -7.69 4.78 -11.05
CA ASP A 7 -7.37 3.49 -11.69
C ASP A 7 -5.86 3.16 -11.77
N GLU A 8 -5.05 3.76 -10.89
CA GLU A 8 -3.59 3.74 -10.97
C GLU A 8 -2.89 3.40 -9.65
N VAL A 9 -3.48 3.77 -8.51
CA VAL A 9 -2.84 3.67 -7.19
C VAL A 9 -3.69 2.86 -6.23
N VAL A 10 -3.13 1.76 -5.74
CA VAL A 10 -3.74 0.89 -4.71
C VAL A 10 -3.46 1.48 -3.33
N VAL A 11 -4.48 1.82 -2.55
CA VAL A 11 -4.29 2.28 -1.18
C VAL A 11 -4.85 1.25 -0.20
N GLU A 12 -4.05 0.92 0.81
CA GLU A 12 -4.41 0.00 1.89
C GLU A 12 -4.29 0.71 3.23
N LEU A 13 -5.35 0.69 4.03
CA LEU A 13 -5.45 1.37 5.32
C LEU A 13 -5.27 0.35 6.46
N LYS A 14 -4.53 0.74 7.49
CA LYS A 14 -4.28 -0.08 8.69
C LYS A 14 -4.34 0.76 9.95
N THR A 15 -4.62 0.11 11.06
CA THR A 15 -4.57 0.66 12.42
C THR A 15 -3.97 -0.39 13.36
N MET A 16 -2.74 -0.81 13.08
CA MET A 16 -2.06 -1.91 13.80
C MET A 16 -0.74 -1.45 14.39
N GLU A 17 -0.21 -2.16 15.37
CA GLU A 17 1.09 -1.83 16.00
C GLU A 17 2.23 -1.74 14.97
N SER A 18 2.23 -2.63 13.97
CA SER A 18 3.21 -2.61 12.88
C SER A 18 2.62 -3.15 11.57
N ILE A 19 3.26 -2.79 10.45
CA ILE A 19 2.97 -3.37 9.14
C ILE A 19 3.76 -4.68 9.05
N LEU A 20 3.06 -5.81 8.89
CA LEU A 20 3.65 -7.14 8.75
C LEU A 20 3.89 -7.49 7.26
N PRO A 21 4.83 -8.41 6.95
CA PRO A 21 5.11 -8.83 5.56
C PRO A 21 3.88 -9.34 4.80
N ILE A 22 2.90 -9.94 5.50
CA ILE A 22 1.65 -10.41 4.89
C ILE A 22 0.81 -9.25 4.34
N HIS A 23 0.86 -8.07 4.95
CA HIS A 23 0.17 -6.89 4.44
C HIS A 23 0.79 -6.43 3.12
N GLU A 24 2.12 -6.48 3.01
CA GLU A 24 2.82 -6.15 1.77
C GLU A 24 2.51 -7.15 0.66
N ALA A 25 2.49 -8.45 0.98
CA ALA A 25 2.14 -9.51 0.04
C ALA A 25 0.69 -9.35 -0.48
N GLN A 26 -0.24 -8.97 0.39
CA GLN A 26 -1.62 -8.68 0.01
C GLN A 26 -1.69 -7.49 -0.97
N THR A 27 -1.08 -6.35 -0.64
CA THR A 27 -1.06 -5.17 -1.52
C THR A 27 -0.42 -5.49 -2.87
N LEU A 28 0.72 -6.19 -2.87
CA LEU A 28 1.39 -6.64 -4.09
C LEU A 28 0.53 -7.56 -4.96
N THR A 29 -0.33 -8.39 -4.35
CA THR A 29 -1.26 -9.25 -5.09
C THR A 29 -2.26 -8.41 -5.88
N TYR A 30 -2.88 -7.42 -5.25
CA TYR A 30 -3.79 -6.50 -5.95
C TYR A 30 -3.07 -5.70 -7.03
N MET A 31 -1.90 -5.14 -6.74
CA MET A 31 -1.08 -4.41 -7.71
C MET A 31 -0.79 -5.26 -8.96
N ARG A 32 -0.44 -6.54 -8.79
CA ARG A 32 -0.16 -7.45 -9.91
C ARG A 32 -1.41 -7.81 -10.71
N LEU A 33 -2.53 -8.05 -10.03
CA LEU A 33 -3.80 -8.41 -10.67
C LEU A 33 -4.38 -7.26 -11.50
N GLY A 34 -4.26 -6.02 -11.01
CA GLY A 34 -4.75 -4.83 -11.72
C GLY A 34 -3.73 -4.12 -12.60
N GLY A 35 -2.48 -4.58 -12.64
CA GLY A 35 -1.41 -3.94 -13.41
C GLY A 35 -0.96 -2.59 -12.85
N TRP A 36 -1.26 -2.29 -11.58
CA TRP A 36 -0.91 -1.03 -10.91
C TRP A 36 0.52 -1.04 -10.40
N GLN A 37 1.20 0.10 -10.53
CA GLN A 37 2.64 0.20 -10.25
C GLN A 37 2.95 0.71 -8.84
N VAL A 38 1.99 1.35 -8.18
CA VAL A 38 2.20 2.02 -6.88
C VAL A 38 1.13 1.58 -5.87
N GLY A 39 1.58 1.17 -4.68
CA GLY A 39 0.70 0.74 -3.60
C GLY A 39 1.15 1.23 -2.22
N PRO A 40 0.71 2.41 -1.74
CA PRO A 40 0.93 2.84 -0.37
C PRO A 40 0.04 2.09 0.63
N ILE A 41 0.67 1.57 1.68
CA ILE A 41 0.01 1.13 2.92
C ILE A 41 0.11 2.28 3.92
N LEU A 42 -1.02 2.74 4.44
CA LEU A 42 -1.16 3.81 5.41
C LEU A 42 -1.57 3.23 6.76
N ASN A 43 -0.62 3.11 7.70
CA ASN A 43 -0.91 2.72 9.07
C ASN A 43 -1.16 3.98 9.93
N PHE A 44 -2.38 4.14 10.44
CA PHE A 44 -2.79 5.27 11.26
C PHE A 44 -2.52 5.10 12.75
N ASN A 45 -2.05 3.93 13.19
CA ASN A 45 -1.65 3.71 14.58
C ASN A 45 -0.25 4.26 14.88
N VAL A 46 -0.03 5.53 14.55
CA VAL A 46 1.21 6.30 14.76
C VAL A 46 0.87 7.76 15.04
N THR A 47 1.70 8.46 15.80
CA THR A 47 1.49 9.90 16.09
C THR A 47 1.69 10.78 14.85
N VAL A 48 2.63 10.43 13.98
CA VAL A 48 2.95 11.17 12.74
C VAL A 48 2.76 10.23 11.57
N LEU A 49 1.80 10.52 10.69
CA LEU A 49 1.42 9.62 9.60
C LEU A 49 2.60 9.24 8.71
N LYS A 50 3.57 10.14 8.49
CA LYS A 50 4.80 9.86 7.71
C LYS A 50 5.54 8.60 8.20
N ASN A 51 5.46 8.27 9.49
CA ASN A 51 6.10 7.10 10.09
C ASN A 51 5.29 5.80 9.88
N GLY A 52 4.03 5.91 9.50
CA GLY A 52 3.12 4.79 9.22
C GLY A 52 2.97 4.47 7.73
N ILE A 53 3.71 5.15 6.84
CA ILE A 53 3.62 4.93 5.39
C ILE A 53 4.64 3.88 4.97
N LYS A 54 4.16 2.81 4.33
CA LYS A 54 4.99 1.87 3.56
C LYS A 54 4.60 1.97 2.09
N ARG A 55 5.51 2.43 1.24
CA ARG A 55 5.29 2.50 -0.22
C ARG A 55 5.81 1.25 -0.90
N LEU A 56 4.95 0.58 -1.65
CA LEU A 56 5.32 -0.52 -2.54
C LEU A 56 5.36 -0.05 -3.98
N VAL A 57 6.36 -0.52 -4.74
CA VAL A 57 6.57 -0.19 -6.15
C VAL A 57 6.73 -1.48 -6.94
N HIS A 58 5.95 -1.63 -8.02
CA HIS A 58 6.01 -2.80 -8.90
C HIS A 58 6.09 -2.36 -10.36
N LYS A 59 7.23 -2.65 -11.03
CA LYS A 59 7.44 -2.35 -12.46
C LYS A 59 7.13 -0.90 -12.85
N LEU A 60 7.43 0.07 -11.98
CA LEU A 60 7.29 1.49 -12.30
C LEU A 60 8.22 1.84 -13.46
N LYS A 61 7.68 2.44 -14.52
CA LYS A 61 8.48 2.94 -15.64
C LYS A 61 9.18 4.23 -15.20
N GLU A 62 10.44 4.38 -15.57
CA GLU A 62 11.19 5.63 -15.39
C GLU A 62 10.62 6.77 -16.25
#